data_AF-A0A9E5WCQ4-F1
#
_entry.id   AF-A0A9E5WCQ4-F1
#
_cell.length_a   1.000
_cell.length_b   1.000
_cell.length_c   1.000
_cell.angle_alpha   90.00
_cell.angle_beta   90.00
_cell.angle_gamma   90.00
#
_symmetry.space_group_name_H-M   'P 1'
#
loop_
_entity.id
_entity.type
_entity.pdbx_description
1 polymer ?
#
loop_
_entity_poly.entity_id
_entity_poly.type
_entity_poly.pdbx_seq_one_letter_code
_entity_poly.pdbx_strand_id
1 'polypeptide(L)' 'MDQTILYILIIFAVSFGLTMLAMTDIILKDFGSTKAKIIWHFIAIVPIIGWLLYLAFGFKKGQRKKPE' A
#
# COMPACT_ATOMS: atom_id res chain seq x y z
N MET A 1 -12.27 -20.94 0.53
CA MET A 1 -11.81 -19.54 0.59
C MET A 1 -12.19 -18.90 -0.74
N ASP A 2 -12.92 -17.79 -0.73
CA ASP A 2 -13.25 -17.08 -1.98
C ASP A 2 -11.97 -16.66 -2.71
N GLN A 3 -11.92 -16.84 -4.03
CA GLN A 3 -10.77 -16.46 -4.86
C GLN A 3 -10.41 -14.98 -4.68
N THR A 4 -11.42 -14.13 -4.47
CA THR A 4 -11.23 -12.71 -4.15
C THR A 4 -10.42 -12.49 -2.87
N ILE A 5 -10.69 -13.27 -1.81
CA ILE A 5 -9.95 -13.16 -0.54
C ILE A 5 -8.50 -13.58 -0.76
N LEU A 6 -8.26 -14.65 -1.52
CA LEU A 6 -6.91 -15.08 -1.88
C LEU A 6 -6.13 -13.96 -2.59
N TYR A 7 -6.74 -13.30 -3.58
CA TYR A 7 -6.10 -12.21 -4.31
C TYR A 7 -5.80 -11.00 -3.41
N ILE A 8 -6.72 -10.65 -2.51
CA ILE A 8 -6.49 -9.57 -1.53
C ILE A 8 -5.30 -9.90 -0.63
N LEU A 9 -5.18 -11.14 -0.15
CA LEU A 9 -4.08 -11.57 0.70
C LEU A 9 -2.74 -11.56 -0.06
N ILE A 10 -2.72 -11.98 -1.32
CA ILE A 10 -1.51 -11.94 -2.16
C ILE A 10 -1.07 -10.49 -2.39
N ILE A 11 -2.00 -9.60 -2.77
CA ILE A 11 -1.71 -8.18 -2.97
C ILE A 11 -1.18 -7.56 -1.67
N PHE A 12 -1.81 -7.87 -0.53
CA PHE A 12 -1.35 -7.40 0.78
C PHE A 12 0.06 -7.90 1.10
N ALA A 13 0.34 -9.19 0.92
CA ALA A 13 1.64 -9.78 1.21
C ALA A 13 2.76 -9.17 0.35
N VAL A 14 2.51 -8.99 -0.95
CA VAL A 14 3.46 -8.37 -1.87
C VAL A 14 3.69 -6.90 -1.50
N SER A 15 2.63 -6.12 -1.32
CA SER A 15 2.74 -4.71 -0.92
C SER A 15 3.48 -4.54 0.40
N PHE A 16 3.19 -5.40 1.38
CA PHE A 16 3.86 -5.38 2.68
C PHE A 16 5.35 -5.72 2.55
N GLY A 17 5.69 -6.77 1.80
CA GLY A 17 7.08 -7.15 1.55
C GLY A 17 7.89 -6.03 0.89
N LEU A 18 7.32 -5.37 -0.13
CA LEU A 18 7.97 -4.23 -0.79
C LEU A 18 8.14 -3.04 0.15
N THR A 19 7.15 -2.72 0.99
CA THR A 19 7.28 -1.65 2.00
C THR A 19 8.36 -1.99 3.03
N MET A 20 8.47 -3.24 3.49
CA MET A 20 9.55 -3.64 4.41
C MET A 20 10.93 -3.50 3.76
N LEU A 21 11.10 -3.93 2.51
CA LEU A 21 12.35 -3.75 1.77
C LEU A 21 12.71 -2.27 1.62
N ALA A 22 11.73 -1.42 1.27
CA ALA A 22 11.94 0.02 1.18
C ALA A 22 12.29 0.64 2.54
N MET A 23 11.64 0.24 3.63
CA MET A 23 11.97 0.68 4.99
C MET A 23 13.40 0.33 5.36
N THR A 24 13.82 -0.92 5.11
CA THR A 24 15.20 -1.35 5.36
C THR A 24 16.20 -0.51 4.57
N ASP A 25 15.94 -0.28 3.27
CA ASP A 25 16.79 0.56 2.43
C ASP A 25 16.90 2.00 2.96
N ILE A 26 15.77 2.60 3.36
CA ILE A 26 15.75 3.94 3.92
C ILE A 26 16.51 4.00 5.25
N ILE A 27 16.38 3.00 6.12
CA ILE A 27 17.10 2.96 7.40
C ILE A 27 18.61 2.93 7.15
N LEU A 28 19.06 2.07 6.24
CA LEU A 28 20.47 1.83 5.95
C LEU A 28 21.16 2.98 5.19
N LYS A 29 20.42 3.75 4.40
CA LYS A 29 20.97 4.88 3.64
C LYS A 29 21.07 6.18 4.43
N ASP A 30 22.07 6.97 4.08
CA ASP A 30 22.16 8.38 4.46
C ASP A 30 21.48 9.25 3.40
N PHE A 31 20.62 10.16 3.84
CA PHE A 31 19.87 11.09 3.00
C PHE A 31 20.33 12.54 3.18
N GLY A 32 21.43 12.76 3.91
CA GLY A 32 22.00 14.09 4.19
C GLY A 32 21.18 14.96 5.15
N SER A 33 19.92 14.61 5.41
CA SER A 33 19.08 15.25 6.44
C SER A 33 17.99 14.33 6.96
N THR A 34 17.62 14.51 8.23
CA THR A 34 16.51 13.79 8.86
C THR A 34 15.18 14.08 8.16
N LYS A 35 14.96 15.32 7.69
CA LYS A 35 13.74 15.71 6.96
C LYS A 35 13.57 14.91 5.68
N ALA A 36 14.64 14.78 4.88
CA ALA A 36 14.61 13.96 3.68
C ALA A 36 14.29 12.51 4.01
N LYS A 37 14.92 11.95 5.05
CA LYS A 37 14.69 10.59 5.52
C LYS A 37 13.22 10.33 5.90
N ILE A 38 12.59 11.26 6.62
CA ILE A 38 11.18 11.16 7.04
C ILE A 38 10.24 11.17 5.82
N ILE A 39 10.49 12.03 4.82
CA ILE A 39 9.66 12.08 3.60
C ILE A 39 9.64 10.73 2.90
N TRP A 40 10.80 10.07 2.77
CA TRP A 40 10.87 8.75 2.15
C TRP A 40 10.13 7.68 2.95
N HIS A 41 10.13 7.76 4.29
CA HIS A 41 9.33 6.84 5.10
C HIS A 41 7.83 6.98 4.81
N PHE A 42 7.31 8.20 4.70
CA PHE A 42 5.90 8.43 4.34
C PHE A 42 5.56 7.86 2.96
N ILE A 43 6.44 8.04 1.97
CA ILE A 43 6.22 7.52 0.61
C ILE A 43 6.20 5.99 0.60
N ALA A 44 7.10 5.34 1.34
CA ALA A 44 7.21 3.88 1.36
C ALA A 44 5.99 3.16 1.96
N ILE A 45 5.16 3.85 2.74
CA ILE A 45 3.95 3.29 3.37
C ILE A 45 2.74 3.30 2.40
N VAL A 46 2.76 4.15 1.36
CA VAL A 46 1.66 4.30 0.39
C VAL A 46 1.18 2.97 -0.23
N PRO A 47 2.05 2.02 -0.64
CA PRO A 47 1.64 0.75 -1.24
C PRO A 47 0.74 -0.11 -0.34
N ILE A 48 0.82 0.06 0.98
CA ILE A 48 -0.06 -0.63 1.93
C ILE A 48 -1.35 0.16 2.11
N ILE A 49 -1.28 1.47 2.31
CA ILE A 49 -2.44 2.27 2.75
C ILE A 49 -3.41 2.57 1.61
N GLY A 50 -2.95 2.86 0.40
CA GLY A 50 -3.78 3.43 -0.67
C GLY A 50 -4.98 2.56 -1.05
N TRP A 51 -4.76 1.28 -1.33
CA TRP A 51 -5.83 0.36 -1.70
C TRP A 51 -6.67 -0.08 -0.48
N LEU A 52 -6.09 -0.13 0.72
CA LEU A 52 -6.83 -0.38 1.96
C LEU A 52 -7.86 0.74 2.22
N LEU A 53 -7.48 2.01 2.04
CA LEU A 53 -8.43 3.13 2.17
C LEU A 53 -9.56 3.05 1.14
N TYR A 54 -9.26 2.67 -0.09
CA TYR A 54 -10.28 2.44 -1.10
C TYR A 54 -11.23 1.30 -0.71
N LEU A 55 -10.71 0.17 -0.21
CA LEU A 55 -11.55 -0.94 0.25
C LEU A 55 -12.31 -0.63 1.55
N ALA A 56 -11.83 0.27 2.40
CA ALA A 56 -12.54 0.66 3.61
C ALA A 56 -13.69 1.65 3.30
N PHE A 57 -13.42 2.65 2.45
CA PHE A 57 -14.33 3.79 2.26
C PHE A 57 -14.89 3.92 0.84
N GLY A 58 -14.09 3.61 -0.17
CA GLY A 58 -14.41 3.84 -1.59
C GLY A 58 -15.29 2.76 -2.21
N PHE A 59 -15.08 1.49 -1.84
CA PHE A 59 -15.75 0.37 -2.51
C PHE A 59 -17.28 0.42 -2.39
N LYS A 60 -17.81 0.97 -1.28
CA LYS A 60 -19.26 1.14 -1.07
C LYS A 60 -19.86 2.33 -1.82
N LYS A 61 -19.03 3.25 -2.31
CA LYS A 61 -19.48 4.49 -2.97
C LYS A 61 -19.68 4.32 -4.48
N GLY A 62 -19.12 3.28 -5.10
CA GLY A 62 -19.32 2.98 -6.51
C GLY A 62 -20.52 2.07 -6.74
N GLN A 63 -21.42 2.44 -7.66
CA GLN A 63 -22.47 1.55 -8.16
C GLN A 63 -22.07 1.04 -9.54
N ARG A 64 -22.09 -0.28 -9.75
CA ARG A 64 -21.91 -0.86 -11.09
C ARG A 64 -23.15 -0.53 -11.91
N LYS A 65 -22.98 0.26 -12.98
CA LYS A 65 -24.05 0.42 -13.97
C LYS A 65 -24.31 -0.95 -14.62
N LYS A 66 -25.57 -1.35 -14.72
CA LYS A 66 -25.95 -2.52 -15.52
C LYS A 66 -25.55 -2.21 -16.98
N PRO A 67 -24.84 -3.10 -17.67
CA PRO A 67 -24.75 -3.00 -19.12
C PRO A 67 -26.17 -3.19 -19.68
N GLU A 68 -26.57 -2.31 -20.61
CA GLU A 68 -27.83 -2.41 -21.36
C GLU A 68 -27.83 -3.62 -22.30
#